data_AF-A0A7X7IVL4-F1
#
_entry.id   AF-A0A7X7IVL4-F1
#
_cell.length_a   1.000
_cell.length_b   1.000
_cell.length_c   1.000
_cell.angle_alpha   90.00
_cell.angle_beta   90.00
_cell.angle_gamma   90.00
#
_symmetry.space_group_name_H-M   'P 1'
#
loop_
_entity.id
_entity.type
_entity.pdbx_description
1 polymer ?
#
loop_
_entity_poly.entity_id
_entity_poly.type
_entity_poly.pdbx_seq_one_letter_code
_entity_poly.pdbx_strand_id
1 'polypeptide(L)'
;TRTSYNENPKSPEYQMALAWQLATSPYKELRDGKLALRLAEQASGAFRDKDPDYLAVVAAACSELGNFRRAIELTKRAMTLYVERGDSIKAASMKSRATMFEKEKPYRDE
;
A
#
# COMPACT_ATOMS: atom_id res chain seq x y z
N THR A 1 -16.03 12.45 -4.14
CA THR A 1 -16.22 11.88 -5.50
C THR A 1 -15.46 10.57 -5.56
N ARG A 2 -16.18 9.44 -5.57
CA ARG A 2 -15.61 8.09 -5.65
C ARG A 2 -14.69 8.02 -6.87
N THR A 3 -13.41 7.76 -6.66
CA THR A 3 -12.43 7.51 -7.72
C THR A 3 -13.03 6.47 -8.67
N SER A 4 -13.18 6.84 -9.94
CA SER A 4 -13.68 5.98 -11.01
C SER A 4 -12.66 4.88 -11.25
N TYR A 5 -12.75 3.80 -10.46
CA TYR A 5 -11.96 2.61 -10.69
C TYR A 5 -12.32 2.08 -12.07
N ASN A 6 -11.31 1.92 -12.92
CA ASN A 6 -11.46 1.20 -14.16
C ASN A 6 -11.84 -0.24 -13.79
N GLU A 7 -13.08 -0.64 -14.04
CA GLU A 7 -13.61 -1.97 -13.67
C GLU A 7 -12.93 -3.11 -14.42
N ASN A 8 -12.02 -2.80 -15.35
CA ASN A 8 -11.18 -3.79 -16.01
C ASN A 8 -10.22 -4.45 -15.00
N PRO A 9 -10.40 -5.75 -14.68
CA PRO A 9 -9.61 -6.45 -13.67
C PRO A 9 -8.12 -6.59 -14.01
N LYS A 10 -7.76 -6.32 -15.28
CA LYS A 10 -6.37 -6.33 -15.77
C LYS A 10 -5.71 -4.95 -15.73
N SER A 11 -6.45 -3.90 -15.38
CA SER A 11 -5.85 -2.56 -15.27
C SER A 11 -4.91 -2.49 -14.05
N PRO A 12 -3.74 -1.86 -14.18
CA PRO A 12 -2.82 -1.66 -13.06
C PRO A 12 -3.48 -0.95 -11.87
N GLU A 13 -4.38 -0.01 -12.13
CA GLU A 13 -5.14 0.72 -11.12
C GLU A 13 -6.04 -0.21 -10.32
N TYR A 14 -6.78 -1.10 -11.01
CA TYR A 14 -7.62 -2.10 -10.35
C TYR A 14 -6.79 -3.09 -9.52
N GLN A 15 -5.65 -3.54 -10.06
CA GLN A 15 -4.74 -4.45 -9.36
C GLN A 15 -4.19 -3.81 -8.07
N MET A 16 -3.82 -2.53 -8.12
CA MET A 16 -3.39 -1.80 -6.92
C MET A 16 -4.51 -1.63 -5.90
N ALA A 17 -5.72 -1.29 -6.35
CA ALA A 17 -6.89 -1.16 -5.48
C ALA A 17 -7.22 -2.47 -4.77
N LEU A 18 -7.22 -3.57 -5.52
CA LEU A 18 -7.46 -4.90 -4.98
C LEU A 18 -6.32 -5.33 -4.05
N ALA A 19 -5.07 -5.06 -4.41
CA ALA A 19 -3.92 -5.34 -3.54
C ALA A 19 -4.01 -4.60 -2.21
N TRP A 20 -4.43 -3.34 -2.23
CA TRP A 20 -4.70 -2.56 -1.03
C TRP A 20 -5.74 -3.25 -0.14
N GLN A 21 -6.92 -3.54 -0.70
CA GLN A 21 -8.02 -4.19 0.01
C GLN A 21 -7.58 -5.54 0.63
N LEU A 22 -6.88 -6.38 -0.14
CA LEU A 22 -6.40 -7.68 0.34
C LEU A 22 -5.33 -7.57 1.43
N ALA A 23 -4.54 -6.50 1.46
CA ALA A 23 -3.52 -6.29 2.48
C ALA A 23 -4.10 -5.69 3.78
N THR A 24 -5.08 -4.79 3.66
CA THR A 24 -5.54 -3.94 4.76
C THR A 24 -6.94 -4.28 5.27
N SER A 25 -7.63 -5.26 4.69
CA SER A 25 -9.00 -5.58 5.10
C SER A 25 -9.13 -5.83 6.62
N PRO A 26 -10.13 -5.25 7.29
CA PRO A 26 -10.40 -5.56 8.70
C PRO A 26 -10.84 -7.02 8.86
N TYR A 27 -11.51 -7.58 7.85
CA TYR A 27 -11.99 -8.96 7.82
C TYR A 27 -10.87 -9.93 7.46
N LYS A 28 -10.60 -10.88 8.36
CA LYS A 28 -9.50 -11.83 8.20
C LYS A 28 -9.66 -12.71 6.96
N GLU A 29 -10.89 -13.04 6.62
CA GLU A 29 -11.27 -13.93 5.51
C GLU A 29 -10.95 -13.31 4.15
N LEU A 30 -10.88 -11.98 4.08
CA LEU A 30 -10.55 -11.23 2.87
C LEU A 30 -9.05 -10.89 2.78
N ARG A 31 -8.27 -11.14 3.85
CA ARG A 31 -6.86 -10.79 3.85
C ARG A 31 -6.03 -11.84 3.12
N ASP A 32 -5.23 -11.38 2.17
CA ASP A 32 -4.23 -12.18 1.50
C ASP A 32 -3.04 -11.32 1.11
N GLY A 33 -2.07 -11.22 2.04
CA GLY A 33 -0.83 -10.46 1.80
C GLY A 33 0.00 -11.00 0.63
N LYS A 34 -0.09 -12.31 0.31
CA LYS A 34 0.68 -12.91 -0.78
C LYS A 34 0.08 -12.50 -2.12
N LEU A 35 -1.24 -12.60 -2.25
CA LEU A 35 -1.95 -12.14 -3.45
C LEU A 35 -1.84 -10.63 -3.61
N ALA A 36 -1.95 -9.86 -2.51
CA ALA A 36 -1.76 -8.42 -2.53
C ALA A 36 -0.39 -8.02 -3.09
N LEU A 37 0.68 -8.64 -2.60
CA LEU A 37 2.04 -8.37 -3.08
C LEU A 37 2.18 -8.72 -4.57
N ARG A 38 1.66 -9.88 -4.99
CA ARG A 38 1.70 -10.30 -6.39
C ARG A 38 0.98 -9.32 -7.32
N LEU A 39 -0.21 -8.86 -6.93
CA LEU A 39 -1.00 -7.91 -7.72
C LEU A 39 -0.30 -6.55 -7.81
N ALA A 40 0.27 -6.07 -6.71
CA ALA A 40 1.06 -4.83 -6.72
C ALA A 40 2.28 -4.96 -7.64
N GLU A 41 3.02 -6.07 -7.57
CA GLU A 41 4.18 -6.32 -8.44
C GLU A 41 3.79 -6.40 -9.93
N GLN A 42 2.62 -6.95 -10.25
CA GLN A 42 2.09 -6.94 -11.64
C GLN A 42 1.77 -5.52 -12.13
N ALA A 43 1.29 -4.66 -11.24
CA ALA A 43 1.02 -3.25 -11.53
C ALA A 43 2.29 -2.38 -11.59
N SER A 44 3.43 -2.87 -11.08
CA SER A 44 4.68 -2.10 -10.92
C SER A 44 5.18 -1.41 -12.20
N GLY A 45 4.93 -2.00 -13.38
CA GLY A 45 5.31 -1.41 -14.67
C GLY A 45 4.65 -0.07 -14.98
N ALA A 46 3.42 0.14 -14.48
CA ALA A 46 2.65 1.36 -14.71
C ALA A 46 3.02 2.47 -13.72
N PHE A 47 3.24 2.13 -12.46
CA PHE A 47 3.46 3.12 -11.39
C PHE A 47 4.94 3.38 -11.12
N ARG A 48 5.81 2.39 -11.36
CA ARG A 48 7.25 2.39 -11.07
C ARG A 48 7.56 2.63 -9.58
N ASP A 49 8.79 2.34 -9.17
CA ASP A 49 9.24 2.49 -7.77
C ASP A 49 9.34 3.96 -7.26
N LYS A 50 8.82 4.91 -8.05
CA LYS A 50 8.77 6.35 -7.76
C LYS A 50 7.35 6.85 -7.48
N ASP A 51 6.35 5.97 -7.54
CA ASP A 51 5.00 6.32 -7.13
C ASP A 51 4.77 5.99 -5.63
N PRO A 52 4.43 6.99 -4.80
CA PRO A 52 4.23 6.78 -3.38
C PRO A 52 2.97 5.97 -3.05
N ASP A 53 1.92 5.99 -3.88
CA ASP A 53 0.74 5.15 -3.68
C ASP A 53 1.12 3.68 -3.90
N TYR A 54 1.93 3.38 -4.94
CA TYR A 54 2.48 2.04 -5.16
C TYR A 54 3.32 1.55 -3.98
N LEU A 55 4.26 2.38 -3.50
CA LEU A 55 5.10 2.03 -2.36
C LEU A 55 4.27 1.78 -1.08
N ALA A 56 3.21 2.57 -0.86
CA ALA A 56 2.32 2.39 0.27
C ALA A 56 1.54 1.05 0.22
N VAL A 57 1.10 0.63 -0.97
CA VAL A 57 0.42 -0.67 -1.18
C VAL A 57 1.38 -1.83 -0.91
N VAL A 58 2.60 -1.79 -1.47
CA VAL A 58 3.60 -2.84 -1.24
C VAL A 58 4.00 -2.89 0.25
N ALA A 59 4.10 -1.73 0.91
CA ALA A 59 4.36 -1.68 2.35
C ALA A 59 3.26 -2.37 3.18
N ALA A 60 1.99 -2.10 2.87
CA ALA A 60 0.87 -2.75 3.52
C ALA A 60 0.90 -4.27 3.32
N ALA A 61 1.10 -4.73 2.08
CA ALA A 61 1.21 -6.16 1.77
C ALA A 61 2.39 -6.83 2.50
N CYS A 62 3.55 -6.16 2.55
CA CYS A 62 4.71 -6.65 3.32
C CYS A 62 4.40 -6.75 4.81
N SER A 63 3.68 -5.80 5.40
CA SER A 63 3.31 -5.83 6.82
C SER A 63 2.35 -6.98 7.13
N GLU A 64 1.41 -7.30 6.24
CA GLU A 64 0.50 -8.45 6.41
C GLU A 64 1.25 -9.78 6.38
N LEU A 65 2.34 -9.84 5.61
CA LEU A 65 3.24 -10.99 5.57
C LEU A 65 4.25 -11.03 6.74
N GLY A 66 4.18 -10.08 7.68
CA GLY A 66 5.12 -9.96 8.80
C GLY A 66 6.49 -9.39 8.42
N ASN A 67 6.69 -8.95 7.17
CA ASN A 67 7.92 -8.30 6.73
C ASN A 67 7.90 -6.80 7.08
N PHE A 68 7.89 -6.51 8.39
CA PHE A 68 7.81 -5.14 8.91
C PHE A 68 9.03 -4.31 8.54
N ARG A 69 10.22 -4.92 8.44
CA ARG A 69 11.44 -4.22 8.01
C ARG A 69 11.26 -3.60 6.63
N ARG A 70 10.80 -4.37 5.63
CA ARG A 70 10.53 -3.88 4.28
C ARG A 70 9.36 -2.89 4.26
N ALA A 71 8.32 -3.15 5.05
CA ALA A 71 7.18 -2.24 5.17
C ALA A 71 7.58 -0.83 5.65
N ILE A 72 8.45 -0.74 6.66
CA ILE A 72 8.96 0.54 7.19
C ILE A 72 9.78 1.28 6.14
N GLU A 73 10.69 0.60 5.44
CA GLU A 73 11.53 1.21 4.39
C GLU A 73 10.67 1.83 3.28
N LEU A 74 9.72 1.06 2.76
CA LEU A 74 8.82 1.48 1.70
C LEU A 74 7.92 2.64 2.14
N THR A 75 7.40 2.58 3.36
CA THR A 75 6.55 3.64 3.93
C THR A 75 7.33 4.95 4.11
N LYS A 76 8.59 4.88 4.54
CA LYS A 76 9.46 6.06 4.66
C LYS A 76 9.74 6.69 3.30
N ARG A 77 10.02 5.88 2.27
CA ARG A 77 10.16 6.38 0.88
C ARG A 77 8.87 7.01 0.37
N ALA A 78 7.72 6.36 0.57
CA ALA A 78 6.42 6.91 0.20
C ALA A 78 6.16 8.27 0.89
N MET A 79 6.48 8.36 2.18
CA MET A 79 6.36 9.61 2.95
C MET A 79 7.18 10.74 2.34
N THR A 80 8.47 10.50 2.03
CA THR A 80 9.33 11.51 1.39
C THR A 80 8.75 11.99 0.07
N LEU A 81 8.29 11.07 -0.77
CA LEU A 81 7.70 11.40 -2.07
C LEU A 81 6.38 12.18 -1.93
N TYR A 82 5.52 11.86 -0.96
CA TYR A 82 4.32 12.67 -0.70
C TYR A 82 4.67 14.09 -0.22
N VAL A 83 5.70 14.24 0.62
CA VAL A 83 6.20 15.56 1.04
C VAL A 83 6.69 16.35 -0.16
N GLU A 84 7.49 15.73 -1.04
CA GLU A 84 7.98 16.36 -2.28
C GLU A 84 6.83 16.77 -3.22
N ARG A 85 5.75 15.99 -3.25
CA ARG A 85 4.53 16.30 -4.02
C ARG A 85 3.60 17.32 -3.33
N GLY A 86 3.92 17.76 -2.12
CA GLY A 86 3.08 18.68 -1.33
C GLY A 86 1.84 18.05 -0.70
N ASP A 87 1.73 16.71 -0.70
CA ASP A 87 0.61 15.97 -0.10
C ASP A 87 0.90 15.67 1.38
N SER A 88 0.75 16.70 2.21
CA SER A 88 1.02 16.61 3.65
C SER A 88 0.10 15.63 4.38
N ILE A 89 -1.12 15.44 3.88
CA ILE A 89 -2.11 14.52 4.45
C ILE A 89 -1.64 13.07 4.27
N LYS A 90 -1.31 12.66 3.03
CA LYS A 90 -0.81 11.31 2.79
C LYS A 90 0.56 11.07 3.43
N ALA A 91 1.43 12.08 3.47
CA ALA A 91 2.69 11.99 4.21
C ALA A 91 2.48 11.72 5.71
N ALA A 92 1.52 12.40 6.34
CA ALA A 92 1.16 12.15 7.73
C ALA A 92 0.58 10.73 7.93
N SER A 93 -0.27 10.25 7.02
CA SER A 93 -0.76 8.86 7.05
C SER A 93 0.39 7.85 6.97
N MET A 94 1.41 8.08 6.13
CA MET A 94 2.60 7.22 6.08
C MET A 94 3.35 7.21 7.40
N LYS A 95 3.53 8.37 8.03
CA LYS A 95 4.17 8.46 9.35
C LYS A 95 3.44 7.60 10.39
N SER A 96 2.11 7.70 10.45
CA SER A 96 1.30 6.87 11.36
C SER A 96 1.45 5.37 11.08
N ARG A 97 1.47 4.97 9.79
CA ARG A 97 1.69 3.57 9.39
C ARG A 97 3.07 3.07 9.77
N ALA A 98 4.12 3.87 9.59
CA ALA A 98 5.48 3.50 10.00
C ALA A 98 5.55 3.23 11.51
N THR A 99 4.91 4.05 12.35
CA THR A 99 4.84 3.82 13.80
C THR A 99 4.08 2.53 14.18
N MET A 100 3.09 2.12 13.39
CA MET A 100 2.42 0.83 13.58
C MET A 100 3.33 -0.34 13.20
N PHE A 101 4.02 -0.24 12.06
CA PHE A 101 4.95 -1.26 11.59
C PHE A 101 6.16 -1.43 12.51
N GLU A 102 6.65 -0.35 13.13
CA GLU A 102 7.68 -0.40 14.18
C GLU A 102 7.25 -1.19 15.43
N LYS A 103 5.94 -1.31 15.66
CA LYS A 103 5.34 -2.12 16.73
C LYS A 103 4.91 -3.50 16.24
N GLU A 104 5.32 -3.90 15.03
CA GLU A 104 4.94 -5.16 14.38
C GLU A 104 3.42 -5.32 14.23
N LYS A 105 2.72 -4.19 14.01
CA LYS A 105 1.27 -4.18 13.79
C LYS A 105 0.96 -3.83 12.33
N PRO A 106 0.32 -4.72 11.56
CA PRO A 106 -0.16 -4.41 10.22
C PRO A 106 -1.22 -3.30 10.26
N TYR A 107 -1.34 -2.55 9.17
CA TYR A 107 -2.36 -1.53 9.02
C TYR A 107 -3.69 -2.15 8.56
N ARG A 108 -4.80 -1.61 9.08
CA ARG A 108 -6.16 -1.97 8.69
C ARG A 108 -6.89 -0.73 8.18
N ASP A 109 -7.57 -0.86 7.05
CA ASP A 109 -8.37 0.21 6.43
C ASP A 109 -9.82 0.02 6.89
N GLU A 110 -10.27 0.85 7.84
CA GLU A 110 -11.58 0.80 8.50
C GLU A 110 -12.59 1.75 7.86
#